data_AF-A0A2S6IHG4-F1
#
_entry.id   AF-A0A2S6IHG4-F1
#
_cell.length_a   1.000
_cell.length_b   1.000
_cell.length_c   1.000
_cell.angle_alpha   90.00
_cell.angle_beta   90.00
_cell.angle_gamma   90.00
#
_symmetry.space_group_name_H-M   'P 1'
#
loop_
_entity.id
_entity.type
_entity.pdbx_description
1 polymer ?
#
loop_
_entity_poly.entity_id
_entity_poly.type
_entity_poly.pdbx_seq_one_letter_code
_entity_poly.pdbx_strand_id
1 'polypeptide(L)'
;MKYIILIITALVTSNAFAQKTFFENIKAKGENPVYIEYPGVSTDNKGEQMVDLSQERVGQYNEPREVIVKLLKHEGIDSGIAIIDKNDTDEKGSQYIADFTKNRHTFTGFPNTYIVYENVFNEGYVAIGNYIFFIDHFNSRTEFGDINRVYVLKGTTPDGEASSKTKKKKSGFGKFLNKAKNIALNNSAGPDPRKAPEYKAISKENVREMISDYLTAMREKQIAYTLTSKDEADLATMQKEADAYSKYIKDKNNAYWNSPEGQKTLRGWKLADEHKSSCRLTASSCTNIFH
;
A
#
# COMPACT_ATOMS: atom_id res chain seq x y z
N MET A 1 -42.66 26.10 -39.36
CA MET A 1 -41.37 25.39 -39.26
C MET A 1 -40.34 26.35 -38.69
N LYS A 2 -40.13 26.29 -37.36
CA LYS A 2 -39.05 26.97 -36.66
C LYS A 2 -38.50 25.97 -35.65
N TYR A 3 -37.18 25.83 -35.69
CA TYR A 3 -36.37 24.79 -35.10
C TYR A 3 -36.58 24.62 -33.60
N ILE A 4 -37.10 23.45 -33.19
CA ILE A 4 -36.92 22.96 -31.82
C ILE A 4 -35.67 22.09 -31.87
N ILE A 5 -34.52 22.72 -31.61
CA ILE A 5 -33.27 22.01 -31.33
C ILE A 5 -33.48 21.30 -30.00
N LEU A 6 -33.63 19.98 -30.06
CA LEU A 6 -33.62 19.09 -28.92
C LEU A 6 -32.18 19.03 -28.41
N ILE A 7 -31.83 19.92 -27.49
CA ILE A 7 -30.59 19.85 -26.72
C ILE A 7 -30.74 18.65 -25.78
N ILE A 8 -30.36 17.48 -26.29
CA ILE A 8 -30.02 16.31 -25.47
C ILE A 8 -28.61 16.60 -24.92
N THR A 9 -28.50 17.58 -24.03
CA THR A 9 -27.50 17.52 -22.96
C THR A 9 -28.11 16.60 -21.92
N ALA A 10 -27.97 15.29 -22.16
CA ALA A 10 -28.20 14.32 -21.12
C ALA A 10 -27.38 14.75 -19.92
N LEU A 11 -28.09 15.08 -18.84
CA LEU A 11 -27.54 15.24 -17.52
C LEU A 11 -26.70 14.00 -17.21
N VAL A 12 -25.39 14.07 -17.46
CA VAL A 12 -24.40 13.29 -16.71
C VAL A 12 -24.12 14.07 -15.43
N THR A 13 -25.18 14.34 -14.67
CA THR A 13 -25.10 15.02 -13.37
C THR A 13 -26.04 14.32 -12.43
N SER A 14 -25.58 13.19 -11.86
CA SER A 14 -25.89 12.74 -10.50
C SER A 14 -25.54 11.26 -10.32
N ASN A 15 -24.25 10.98 -10.23
CA ASN A 15 -23.70 10.04 -9.24
C ASN A 15 -22.20 10.32 -9.09
N ALA A 16 -21.84 11.60 -8.99
CA ALA A 16 -20.61 11.96 -8.30
C ALA A 16 -20.83 11.60 -6.83
N PHE A 17 -20.74 10.31 -6.49
CA PHE A 17 -20.30 9.94 -5.16
C PHE A 17 -19.07 10.79 -4.94
N ALA A 18 -19.11 11.68 -3.95
CA ALA A 18 -17.97 12.51 -3.62
C ALA A 18 -16.85 11.54 -3.23
N GLN A 19 -16.05 11.14 -4.23
CA GLN A 19 -15.00 10.16 -4.07
C GLN A 19 -14.03 10.70 -3.04
N LYS A 20 -13.91 9.97 -1.93
CA LYS A 20 -13.10 10.39 -0.82
C LYS A 20 -11.63 10.46 -1.25
N THR A 21 -10.92 11.45 -0.72
CA THR A 21 -9.46 11.52 -0.85
C THR A 21 -8.81 10.32 -0.17
N PHE A 22 -7.53 10.10 -0.42
CA PHE A 22 -6.72 9.08 0.25
C PHE A 22 -6.90 9.15 1.78
N PHE A 23 -6.70 10.35 2.36
CA PHE A 23 -6.81 10.54 3.81
C PHE A 23 -8.24 10.39 4.33
N GLU A 24 -9.24 10.86 3.57
CA GLU A 24 -10.65 10.71 3.94
C GLU A 24 -11.09 9.25 3.98
N ASN A 25 -10.60 8.41 3.07
CA ASN A 25 -10.90 6.97 3.07
C ASN A 25 -10.39 6.31 4.36
N ILE A 26 -9.20 6.68 4.81
CA ILE A 26 -8.58 6.11 6.02
C ILE A 26 -9.24 6.68 7.29
N LYS A 27 -9.43 8.00 7.38
CA LYS A 27 -10.09 8.65 8.53
C LYS A 27 -11.48 8.09 8.79
N ALA A 28 -12.21 7.74 7.74
CA ALA A 28 -13.55 7.18 7.85
C ALA A 28 -13.60 5.81 8.56
N LYS A 29 -12.44 5.16 8.83
CA LYS A 29 -12.36 3.86 9.51
C LYS A 29 -12.11 3.96 11.01
N GLY A 30 -11.96 5.17 11.53
CA GLY A 30 -11.68 5.42 12.94
C GLY A 30 -10.19 5.37 13.28
N GLU A 31 -9.89 5.30 14.57
CA GLU A 31 -8.52 5.25 15.06
C GLU A 31 -7.96 3.82 14.97
N ASN A 32 -6.72 3.71 14.48
CA ASN A 32 -5.98 2.44 14.37
C ASN A 32 -6.77 1.29 13.69
N PRO A 33 -7.34 1.51 12.49
CA PRO A 33 -8.03 0.45 11.76
C PRO A 33 -7.07 -0.72 11.47
N VAL A 34 -7.59 -1.93 11.68
CA VAL A 34 -6.87 -3.17 11.41
C VAL A 34 -7.18 -3.64 9.99
N TYR A 35 -6.16 -3.92 9.21
CA TYR A 35 -6.24 -4.46 7.87
C TYR A 35 -5.58 -5.83 7.81
N ILE A 36 -6.01 -6.64 6.84
CA ILE A 36 -5.39 -7.89 6.44
C ILE A 36 -4.50 -7.62 5.23
N GLU A 37 -3.20 -7.89 5.33
CA GLU A 37 -2.22 -7.70 4.25
C GLU A 37 -2.16 -8.94 3.34
N TYR A 38 -2.27 -8.69 2.04
CA TYR A 38 -2.04 -9.64 0.96
C TYR A 38 -0.86 -9.19 0.07
N PRO A 39 -0.02 -10.13 -0.42
CA PRO A 39 1.14 -9.83 -1.25
C PRO A 39 0.88 -9.17 -2.61
N GLY A 40 -0.36 -8.97 -3.03
CA GLY A 40 -0.64 -8.33 -4.32
C GLY A 40 -1.90 -8.84 -5.00
N VAL A 41 -2.10 -8.33 -6.22
CA VAL A 41 -3.13 -8.78 -7.16
C VAL A 41 -2.47 -8.98 -8.51
N SER A 42 -2.60 -10.19 -9.05
CA SER A 42 -2.01 -10.61 -10.31
C SER A 42 -3.10 -11.14 -11.27
N THR A 43 -2.69 -11.53 -12.48
CA THR A 43 -3.55 -12.25 -13.42
C THR A 43 -3.05 -13.68 -13.58
N ASP A 44 -3.97 -14.64 -13.57
CA ASP A 44 -3.65 -16.04 -13.81
C ASP A 44 -3.36 -16.33 -15.32
N ASN A 45 -3.04 -17.58 -15.63
CA ASN A 45 -2.76 -18.01 -17.01
C ASN A 45 -3.95 -17.88 -17.98
N LYS A 46 -5.16 -17.62 -17.48
CA LYS A 46 -6.38 -17.39 -18.26
C LYS A 46 -6.69 -15.89 -18.38
N GLY A 47 -5.88 -15.03 -17.77
CA GLY A 47 -6.10 -13.58 -17.71
C GLY A 47 -7.09 -13.16 -16.62
N GLU A 48 -7.49 -14.06 -15.73
CA GLU A 48 -8.42 -13.76 -14.65
C GLU A 48 -7.67 -13.19 -13.45
N GLN A 49 -8.28 -12.23 -12.76
CA GLN A 49 -7.69 -11.63 -11.56
C GLN A 49 -7.52 -12.67 -10.44
N MET A 50 -6.37 -12.66 -9.78
CA MET A 50 -6.07 -13.44 -8.58
C MET A 50 -5.49 -12.55 -7.49
N VAL A 51 -5.96 -12.73 -6.26
CA VAL A 51 -5.34 -12.11 -5.08
C VAL A 51 -4.24 -13.04 -4.60
N ASP A 52 -3.03 -12.51 -4.52
CA ASP A 52 -1.87 -13.33 -4.21
C ASP A 52 -1.88 -13.79 -2.76
N LEU A 53 -1.34 -14.98 -2.52
CA LEU A 53 -1.20 -15.56 -1.19
C LEU A 53 0.24 -16.01 -0.97
N SER A 54 0.79 -15.66 0.18
CA SER A 54 2.09 -16.14 0.60
C SER A 54 2.01 -17.65 0.88
N GLN A 55 2.94 -18.41 0.32
CA GLN A 55 3.03 -19.87 0.46
C GLN A 55 4.45 -20.26 0.83
N GLU A 56 4.60 -21.15 1.81
CA GLU A 56 5.88 -21.80 2.09
C GLU A 56 6.13 -22.98 1.13
N ARG A 57 5.05 -23.67 0.76
CA ARG A 57 5.05 -24.81 -0.17
C ARG A 57 3.75 -24.80 -0.97
N VAL A 58 3.75 -25.42 -2.15
CA VAL A 58 2.56 -25.51 -3.00
C VAL A 58 1.39 -26.09 -2.19
N GLY A 59 0.32 -25.30 -2.04
CA GLY A 59 -0.88 -25.69 -1.29
C GLY A 59 -0.81 -25.48 0.23
N GLN A 60 0.32 -25.01 0.77
CA GLN A 60 0.50 -24.61 2.17
C GLN A 60 0.67 -23.10 2.25
N TYR A 61 -0.43 -22.44 2.62
CA TYR A 61 -0.51 -20.98 2.70
C TYR A 61 -0.13 -20.47 4.09
N ASN A 62 0.58 -19.34 4.10
CA ASN A 62 0.83 -18.58 5.32
C ASN A 62 -0.45 -17.86 5.74
N GLU A 63 -0.61 -17.68 7.06
CA GLU A 63 -1.68 -16.82 7.56
C GLU A 63 -1.43 -15.37 7.11
N PRO A 64 -2.43 -14.70 6.52
CA PRO A 64 -2.32 -13.29 6.18
C PRO A 64 -2.02 -12.45 7.43
N ARG A 65 -1.14 -11.46 7.27
CA ARG A 65 -0.72 -10.61 8.39
C ARG A 65 -1.78 -9.57 8.71
N GLU A 66 -1.96 -9.29 10.01
CA GLU A 66 -2.78 -8.16 10.45
C GLU A 66 -1.90 -6.94 10.68
N VAL A 67 -2.27 -5.82 10.09
CA VAL A 67 -1.54 -4.55 10.22
C VAL A 67 -2.47 -3.44 10.71
N ILE A 68 -1.92 -2.49 11.45
CA ILE A 68 -2.57 -1.24 11.84
C ILE A 68 -2.10 -0.14 10.88
N VAL A 69 -3.05 0.60 10.32
CA VAL A 69 -2.74 1.78 9.50
C VAL A 69 -2.95 3.04 10.35
N LYS A 70 -1.86 3.78 10.58
CA LYS A 70 -1.89 5.06 11.30
C LYS A 70 -1.76 6.21 10.32
N LEU A 71 -2.58 7.24 10.50
CA LEU A 71 -2.40 8.51 9.84
C LEU A 71 -1.29 9.30 10.52
N LEU A 72 -0.35 9.78 9.73
CA LEU A 72 0.71 10.67 10.18
C LEU A 72 0.24 12.11 10.02
N LYS A 73 0.67 12.95 10.96
CA LYS A 73 0.37 14.37 10.94
C LYS A 73 1.61 15.18 11.26
N HIS A 74 1.73 16.32 10.60
CA HIS A 74 2.70 17.34 10.91
C HIS A 74 1.96 18.66 11.12
N GLU A 75 2.08 19.24 12.31
CA GLU A 75 1.42 20.49 12.69
C GLU A 75 -0.11 20.51 12.40
N GLY A 76 -0.76 19.35 12.54
CA GLY A 76 -2.20 19.19 12.31
C GLY A 76 -2.59 18.90 10.85
N ILE A 77 -1.65 18.94 9.92
CA ILE A 77 -1.82 18.60 8.50
C ILE A 77 -1.58 17.10 8.33
N ASP A 78 -2.41 16.40 7.56
CA ASP A 78 -2.14 14.99 7.25
C ASP A 78 -0.86 14.91 6.40
N SER A 79 0.14 14.20 6.92
CA SER A 79 1.47 14.13 6.30
C SER A 79 1.78 12.77 5.69
N GLY A 80 0.96 11.75 5.92
CA GLY A 80 1.20 10.43 5.37
C GLY A 80 0.53 9.30 6.15
N ILE A 81 1.08 8.10 6.00
CA ILE A 81 0.65 6.90 6.72
C ILE A 81 1.84 6.09 7.24
N ALA A 82 1.60 5.35 8.32
CA ALA A 82 2.46 4.26 8.76
C ALA A 82 1.65 2.96 8.80
N ILE A 83 2.23 1.89 8.27
CA ILE A 83 1.69 0.53 8.32
C ILE A 83 2.56 -0.25 9.29
N ILE A 84 1.93 -0.70 10.37
CA ILE A 84 2.60 -1.31 11.53
C ILE A 84 2.04 -2.71 11.72
N ASP A 85 2.89 -3.70 11.96
CA ASP A 85 2.39 -5.03 12.31
C ASP A 85 1.59 -4.95 13.61
N LYS A 86 0.38 -5.52 13.62
CA LYS A 86 -0.51 -5.44 14.79
C LYS A 86 0.10 -6.07 16.04
N ASN A 87 0.96 -7.07 15.87
CA ASN A 87 1.59 -7.79 16.98
C ASN A 87 2.93 -7.17 17.41
N ASP A 88 3.41 -6.14 16.71
CA ASP A 88 4.66 -5.48 17.07
C ASP A 88 4.39 -4.40 18.14
N THR A 89 5.03 -4.57 19.29
CA THR A 89 4.95 -3.65 20.44
C THR A 89 6.14 -2.72 20.53
N ASP A 90 7.18 -2.90 19.69
CA ASP A 90 8.34 -2.03 19.69
C ASP A 90 8.10 -0.85 18.75
N GLU A 91 8.25 0.39 19.25
CA GLU A 91 8.11 1.64 18.46
C GLU A 91 9.13 1.79 17.31
N LYS A 92 9.94 0.76 17.03
CA LYS A 92 10.76 0.61 15.82
C LYS A 92 10.03 -0.15 14.69
N GLY A 93 8.83 -0.64 14.94
CA GLY A 93 8.07 -1.66 14.18
C GLY A 93 7.16 -1.18 13.05
N SER A 94 7.28 0.06 12.59
CA SER A 94 6.61 0.46 11.34
C SER A 94 7.28 -0.25 10.17
N GLN A 95 6.58 -1.21 9.58
CA GLN A 95 7.13 -1.94 8.44
C GLN A 95 7.25 -1.02 7.22
N TYR A 96 6.29 -0.10 7.05
CA TYR A 96 6.30 0.89 5.98
C TYR A 96 5.85 2.26 6.50
N ILE A 97 6.65 3.29 6.24
CA ILE A 97 6.31 4.70 6.49
C ILE A 97 6.31 5.42 5.14
N ALA A 98 5.16 6.00 4.79
CA ALA A 98 5.03 6.92 3.68
C ALA A 98 4.66 8.30 4.23
N ASP A 99 5.65 9.17 4.36
CA ASP A 99 5.52 10.50 4.98
C ASP A 99 6.13 11.58 4.08
N PHE A 100 5.31 12.58 3.75
CA PHE A 100 5.70 13.74 2.95
C PHE A 100 6.88 14.49 3.59
N THR A 101 6.88 14.59 4.93
CA THR A 101 7.90 15.32 5.68
C THR A 101 9.26 14.62 5.73
N LYS A 102 9.38 13.44 5.10
CA LYS A 102 10.62 12.64 5.06
C LYS A 102 11.24 12.55 3.66
N ASN A 103 10.94 13.54 2.79
CA ASN A 103 11.54 13.84 1.47
C ASN A 103 11.36 12.81 0.34
N ARG A 104 11.02 11.57 0.66
CA ARG A 104 10.81 10.54 -0.37
C ARG A 104 9.41 10.54 -0.96
N HIS A 105 8.45 11.02 -0.19
CA HIS A 105 7.05 11.00 -0.57
C HIS A 105 6.55 12.40 -0.88
N THR A 106 5.63 12.48 -1.84
CA THR A 106 4.87 13.67 -2.18
C THR A 106 3.39 13.33 -2.26
N PHE A 107 2.55 14.36 -2.31
CA PHE A 107 1.13 14.20 -2.51
C PHE A 107 0.77 14.52 -3.94
N THR A 108 0.13 13.55 -4.60
CA THR A 108 -0.55 13.85 -5.85
C THR A 108 -1.95 14.33 -5.52
N GLY A 109 -2.21 15.59 -5.86
CA GLY A 109 -3.54 16.20 -5.77
C GLY A 109 -3.86 16.94 -4.47
N PHE A 110 -2.88 17.46 -3.72
CA PHE A 110 -3.17 18.22 -2.50
C PHE A 110 -4.12 19.41 -2.77
N PRO A 111 -5.10 19.69 -1.88
CA PRO A 111 -5.45 18.96 -0.64
C PRO A 111 -6.30 17.71 -0.88
N ASN A 112 -6.85 17.53 -2.09
CA ASN A 112 -7.60 16.36 -2.53
C ASN A 112 -6.70 15.13 -2.80
N THR A 113 -5.71 14.90 -1.93
CA THR A 113 -4.64 13.91 -2.14
C THR A 113 -5.24 12.55 -2.48
N TYR A 114 -4.89 12.00 -3.63
CA TYR A 114 -5.38 10.70 -4.08
C TYR A 114 -4.26 9.65 -4.22
N ILE A 115 -3.01 10.09 -4.16
CA ILE A 115 -1.84 9.22 -4.05
C ILE A 115 -0.87 9.82 -3.03
N VAL A 116 -0.42 9.01 -2.07
CA VAL A 116 0.84 9.27 -1.36
C VAL A 116 1.95 8.58 -2.17
N TYR A 117 2.71 9.38 -2.90
CA TYR A 117 3.54 8.93 -4.01
C TYR A 117 5.03 9.05 -3.66
N GLU A 118 5.82 8.01 -3.93
CA GLU A 118 7.27 8.02 -3.83
C GLU A 118 7.87 8.33 -5.21
N ASN A 119 8.67 9.41 -5.29
CA ASN A 119 9.19 9.94 -6.55
C ASN A 119 10.31 9.13 -7.22
N VAL A 120 11.20 8.52 -6.43
CA VAL A 120 12.38 7.77 -6.85
C VAL A 120 12.01 6.41 -7.44
N PHE A 121 11.10 5.68 -6.79
CA PHE A 121 10.71 4.33 -7.20
C PHE A 121 9.44 4.29 -8.05
N ASN A 122 8.79 5.45 -8.23
CA ASN A 122 7.61 5.58 -9.06
C ASN A 122 6.48 4.63 -8.59
N GLU A 123 6.23 4.68 -7.29
CA GLU A 123 5.32 3.83 -6.54
C GLU A 123 4.50 4.67 -5.57
N GLY A 124 3.44 4.12 -4.99
CA GLY A 124 2.62 4.88 -4.05
C GLY A 124 1.44 4.13 -3.49
N TYR A 125 0.79 4.79 -2.54
CA TYR A 125 -0.39 4.28 -1.87
C TYR A 125 -1.66 4.96 -2.36
N VAL A 126 -2.69 4.14 -2.61
CA VAL A 126 -4.04 4.57 -2.95
C VAL A 126 -5.01 3.94 -1.95
N ALA A 127 -6.01 4.70 -1.48
CA ALA A 127 -7.00 4.21 -0.53
C ALA A 127 -8.40 4.40 -1.09
N ILE A 128 -9.16 3.31 -1.21
CA ILE A 128 -10.48 3.28 -1.85
C ILE A 128 -11.41 2.41 -1.01
N GLY A 129 -12.45 3.02 -0.43
CA GLY A 129 -13.45 2.27 0.31
C GLY A 129 -12.83 1.55 1.51
N ASN A 130 -12.83 0.21 1.50
CA ASN A 130 -12.25 -0.63 2.55
C ASN A 130 -10.84 -1.14 2.22
N TYR A 131 -10.24 -0.64 1.14
CA TYR A 131 -9.00 -1.16 0.60
C TYR A 131 -7.91 -0.08 0.58
N ILE A 132 -6.67 -0.49 0.82
CA ILE A 132 -5.48 0.31 0.53
C ILE A 132 -4.58 -0.52 -0.38
N PHE A 133 -4.08 0.10 -1.43
CA PHE A 133 -3.26 -0.52 -2.46
C PHE A 133 -1.89 0.13 -2.45
N PHE A 134 -0.85 -0.69 -2.48
CA PHE A 134 0.49 -0.25 -2.85
C PHE A 134 0.73 -0.63 -4.30
N ILE A 135 0.91 0.37 -5.15
CA ILE A 135 1.06 0.22 -6.60
C ILE A 135 2.38 0.80 -7.05
N ASP A 136 2.99 0.21 -8.07
CA ASP A 136 4.27 0.64 -8.63
C ASP A 136 4.22 0.77 -10.15
N HIS A 137 5.37 1.10 -10.75
CA HIS A 137 5.51 1.26 -12.20
C HIS A 137 4.46 2.20 -12.80
N PHE A 138 4.25 3.37 -12.20
CA PHE A 138 3.34 4.35 -12.78
C PHE A 138 3.83 4.83 -14.16
N ASN A 139 3.10 4.52 -15.22
CA ASN A 139 3.35 5.11 -16.55
C ASN A 139 2.81 6.54 -16.63
N SER A 140 1.77 6.83 -15.85
CA SER A 140 1.23 8.16 -15.63
C SER A 140 0.60 8.23 -14.25
N ARG A 141 0.09 9.39 -13.82
CA ARG A 141 -0.62 9.52 -12.52
C ARG A 141 -1.97 8.77 -12.45
N THR A 142 -2.36 8.09 -13.53
CA THR A 142 -3.60 7.30 -13.64
C THR A 142 -3.36 5.89 -14.20
N GLU A 143 -2.15 5.56 -14.59
CA GLU A 143 -1.78 4.26 -15.19
C GLU A 143 -0.61 3.66 -14.42
N PHE A 144 -0.73 2.40 -14.02
CA PHE A 144 0.23 1.69 -13.17
C PHE A 144 0.47 0.26 -13.66
N GLY A 145 1.64 -0.28 -13.35
CA GLY A 145 2.07 -1.61 -13.78
C GLY A 145 1.58 -2.70 -12.85
N ASP A 146 1.97 -2.67 -11.58
CA ASP A 146 1.69 -3.75 -10.64
C ASP A 146 0.98 -3.27 -9.37
N ILE A 147 0.30 -4.23 -8.73
CA ILE A 147 -0.34 -4.08 -7.42
C ILE A 147 0.42 -4.98 -6.45
N ASN A 148 1.47 -4.42 -5.86
CA ASN A 148 2.42 -5.16 -5.04
C ASN A 148 1.93 -5.50 -3.64
N ARG A 149 0.92 -4.78 -3.12
CA ARG A 149 0.28 -5.12 -1.83
C ARG A 149 -1.15 -4.64 -1.82
N VAL A 150 -2.00 -5.43 -1.17
CA VAL A 150 -3.37 -5.02 -0.85
C VAL A 150 -3.64 -5.20 0.63
N TYR A 151 -4.16 -4.15 1.23
CA TYR A 151 -4.61 -4.14 2.61
C TYR A 151 -6.14 -4.07 2.60
N VAL A 152 -6.79 -5.11 3.11
CA VAL A 152 -8.26 -5.17 3.18
C VAL A 152 -8.70 -4.94 4.63
N LEU A 153 -9.57 -3.97 4.87
CA LEU A 153 -10.05 -3.65 6.21
C LEU A 153 -10.67 -4.91 6.85
N LYS A 154 -10.27 -5.23 8.07
CA LYS A 154 -10.75 -6.41 8.78
C LYS A 154 -12.27 -6.33 8.98
N GLY A 155 -12.97 -7.42 8.70
CA GLY A 155 -14.42 -7.49 8.71
C GLY A 155 -15.09 -7.08 7.40
N THR A 156 -14.32 -6.77 6.35
CA THR A 156 -14.89 -6.57 5.00
C THR A 156 -15.44 -7.90 4.47
N THR A 157 -16.68 -7.87 4.01
CA THR A 157 -17.38 -9.00 3.41
C THR A 157 -17.75 -8.67 1.96
N PRO A 158 -17.94 -9.68 1.10
CA PRO A 158 -18.51 -9.48 -0.22
C PRO A 158 -19.83 -8.70 -0.20
N ASP A 159 -20.03 -7.83 -1.19
CA ASP A 159 -21.31 -7.15 -1.38
C ASP A 159 -22.46 -8.15 -1.50
N GLY A 160 -23.56 -7.87 -0.79
CA GLY A 160 -24.73 -8.76 -0.68
C GLY A 160 -24.68 -9.78 0.46
N GLU A 161 -23.51 -10.03 1.06
CA GLU A 161 -23.39 -10.74 2.33
C GLU A 161 -23.47 -9.70 3.45
N ALA A 162 -24.69 -9.31 3.83
CA ALA A 162 -24.88 -8.40 4.94
C ALA A 162 -24.05 -8.87 6.14
N SER A 163 -23.17 -8.01 6.66
CA SER A 163 -22.55 -8.18 7.97
C SER A 163 -23.71 -8.37 8.95
N SER A 164 -24.05 -9.62 9.26
CA SER A 164 -25.19 -9.91 10.09
C SER A 164 -24.81 -9.38 11.46
N LYS A 165 -25.45 -8.27 11.86
CA LYS A 165 -25.48 -7.81 13.24
C LYS A 165 -25.53 -9.03 14.15
N THR A 166 -24.54 -9.15 15.01
CA THR A 166 -24.22 -10.27 15.88
C THR A 166 -25.46 -10.83 16.56
N LYS A 167 -26.14 -11.80 15.93
CA LYS A 167 -27.15 -12.62 16.58
C LYS A 167 -26.38 -13.73 17.29
N LYS A 168 -26.23 -13.56 18.62
CA LYS A 168 -25.63 -14.51 19.55
C LYS A 168 -26.22 -15.92 19.31
N LYS A 169 -25.55 -16.74 18.49
CA LYS A 169 -26.01 -18.08 18.14
C LYS A 169 -25.55 -19.02 19.25
N LYS A 170 -26.52 -19.61 19.96
CA LYS A 170 -26.31 -20.61 21.02
C LYS A 170 -25.28 -21.66 20.56
N SER A 171 -24.22 -21.78 21.35
CA SER A 171 -23.16 -22.79 21.24
C SER A 171 -23.79 -24.19 21.27
N GLY A 172 -23.73 -24.90 20.14
CA GLY A 172 -23.99 -26.34 20.07
C GLY A 172 -22.66 -27.09 20.16
N PHE A 173 -22.40 -27.67 21.34
CA PHE A 173 -21.21 -28.47 21.68
C PHE A 173 -20.84 -29.55 20.64
N GLY A 174 -21.81 -30.00 19.82
CA GLY A 174 -21.58 -30.99 18.74
C GLY A 174 -20.71 -30.50 17.57
N LYS A 175 -20.55 -29.19 17.34
CA LYS A 175 -19.62 -28.67 16.31
C LYS A 175 -18.16 -28.66 16.75
N PHE A 176 -17.90 -28.72 18.06
CA PHE A 176 -16.55 -28.68 18.61
C PHE A 176 -15.83 -30.04 18.42
N LEU A 177 -16.57 -31.14 18.57
CA LEU A 177 -16.05 -32.49 18.36
C LEU A 177 -15.73 -32.79 16.89
N ASN A 178 -16.53 -32.30 15.94
CA ASN A 178 -16.22 -32.43 14.51
C ASN A 178 -15.05 -31.54 14.07
N LYS A 179 -14.84 -30.38 14.73
CA LYS A 179 -13.64 -29.56 14.51
C LYS A 179 -12.39 -30.25 15.04
N ALA A 180 -12.42 -30.79 16.26
CA ALA A 180 -11.28 -31.51 16.84
C ALA A 180 -10.89 -32.74 16.01
N LYS A 181 -11.86 -33.49 15.48
CA LYS A 181 -11.60 -34.66 14.63
C LYS A 181 -11.03 -34.31 13.26
N ASN A 182 -11.45 -33.19 12.65
CA ASN A 182 -10.89 -32.70 11.39
C ASN A 182 -9.51 -32.03 11.56
N ILE A 183 -9.24 -31.44 12.73
CA ILE A 183 -7.92 -30.86 13.06
C ILE A 183 -6.89 -31.98 13.27
N ALA A 184 -7.27 -33.09 13.92
CA ALA A 184 -6.38 -34.23 14.14
C ALA A 184 -6.07 -35.04 12.86
N LEU A 185 -6.92 -34.97 11.83
CA LEU A 185 -6.72 -35.67 10.55
C LEU A 185 -6.00 -34.82 9.48
N ASN A 186 -5.98 -33.49 9.62
CA ASN A 186 -5.32 -32.56 8.69
C ASN A 186 -4.13 -31.85 9.36
N ASN A 187 -3.26 -32.62 10.01
CA ASN A 187 -1.99 -32.11 10.54
C ASN A 187 -1.08 -31.64 9.38
N SER A 188 -1.20 -30.37 8.96
CA SER A 188 -0.08 -29.56 8.43
C SER A 188 -0.44 -28.18 7.84
N ALA A 189 -1.71 -27.79 7.65
CA ALA A 189 -2.03 -26.50 7.04
C ALA A 189 -2.97 -25.67 7.92
N GLY A 190 -2.59 -24.42 8.20
CA GLY A 190 -3.45 -23.42 8.82
C GLY A 190 -4.77 -23.22 8.03
N PRO A 191 -5.73 -22.45 8.57
CA PRO A 191 -6.98 -22.18 7.87
C PRO A 191 -6.71 -21.55 6.50
N ASP A 192 -7.26 -22.18 5.44
CA ASP A 192 -7.13 -21.71 4.04
C ASP A 192 -7.55 -20.22 3.91
N PRO A 193 -6.60 -19.30 3.59
CA PRO A 193 -6.86 -17.86 3.54
C PRO A 193 -7.96 -17.49 2.54
N ARG A 194 -8.18 -18.31 1.50
CA ARG A 194 -9.21 -18.09 0.47
C ARG A 194 -10.63 -18.18 1.03
N LYS A 195 -10.78 -18.76 2.23
CA LYS A 195 -12.07 -18.86 2.91
C LYS A 195 -12.39 -17.63 3.76
N ALA A 196 -11.40 -16.78 4.04
CA ALA A 196 -11.59 -15.54 4.79
C ALA A 196 -12.53 -14.58 4.05
N PRO A 197 -13.42 -13.87 4.76
CA PRO A 197 -14.35 -12.93 4.13
C PRO A 197 -13.62 -11.79 3.42
N GLU A 198 -12.50 -11.33 3.96
CA GLU A 198 -11.70 -10.26 3.38
C GLU A 198 -11.11 -10.66 2.02
N TYR A 199 -10.53 -11.87 1.92
CA TYR A 199 -10.03 -12.41 0.66
C TYR A 199 -11.14 -12.50 -0.39
N LYS A 200 -12.30 -13.06 0.00
CA LYS A 200 -13.44 -13.18 -0.90
C LYS A 200 -14.00 -11.84 -1.35
N ALA A 201 -13.96 -10.83 -0.50
CA ALA A 201 -14.44 -9.49 -0.84
C ALA A 201 -13.59 -8.92 -1.97
N ILE A 202 -12.27 -8.82 -1.76
CA ILE A 202 -11.38 -8.25 -2.77
C ILE A 202 -11.30 -9.12 -4.04
N SER A 203 -11.40 -10.45 -3.94
CA SER A 203 -11.42 -11.34 -5.11
C SER A 203 -12.64 -11.17 -6.01
N LYS A 204 -13.73 -10.55 -5.54
CA LYS A 204 -14.93 -10.28 -6.36
C LYS A 204 -14.89 -8.92 -7.06
N GLU A 205 -13.95 -8.07 -6.67
CA GLU A 205 -13.77 -6.75 -7.26
C GLU A 205 -12.97 -6.84 -8.55
N ASN A 206 -13.23 -5.94 -9.51
CA ASN A 206 -12.26 -5.65 -10.56
C ASN A 206 -11.27 -4.61 -10.02
N VAL A 207 -10.20 -5.07 -9.37
CA VAL A 207 -9.29 -4.20 -8.60
C VAL A 207 -8.56 -3.22 -9.50
N ARG A 208 -8.10 -3.68 -10.68
CA ARG A 208 -7.37 -2.81 -11.58
C ARG A 208 -8.26 -1.69 -12.13
N GLU A 209 -9.48 -2.02 -12.53
CA GLU A 209 -10.48 -1.04 -12.96
C GLU A 209 -10.84 -0.09 -11.82
N MET A 210 -11.10 -0.60 -10.61
CA MET A 210 -11.42 0.21 -9.43
C MET A 210 -10.34 1.27 -9.14
N ILE A 211 -9.06 0.89 -9.21
CA ILE A 211 -7.95 1.83 -9.00
C ILE A 211 -7.89 2.84 -10.14
N SER A 212 -7.96 2.40 -11.40
CA SER A 212 -7.93 3.30 -12.57
C SER A 212 -9.07 4.31 -12.57
N ASP A 213 -10.28 3.89 -12.25
CA ASP A 213 -11.46 4.74 -12.13
C ASP A 213 -11.28 5.78 -11.02
N TYR A 214 -10.79 5.34 -9.85
CA TYR A 214 -10.48 6.23 -8.74
C TYR A 214 -9.43 7.28 -9.11
N LEU A 215 -8.32 6.86 -9.70
CA LEU A 215 -7.24 7.78 -10.09
C LEU A 215 -7.73 8.79 -11.14
N THR A 216 -8.53 8.35 -12.10
CA THR A 216 -9.08 9.20 -13.17
C THR A 216 -10.02 10.25 -12.59
N ALA A 217 -11.01 9.84 -11.81
CA ALA A 217 -11.98 10.76 -11.23
C ALA A 217 -11.34 11.72 -10.20
N MET A 218 -10.36 11.27 -9.41
CA MET A 218 -9.63 12.16 -8.50
C MET A 218 -8.71 13.14 -9.24
N ARG A 219 -8.11 12.73 -10.37
CA ARG A 219 -7.35 13.64 -11.23
C ARG A 219 -8.24 14.74 -11.82
N GLU A 220 -9.45 14.42 -12.26
CA GLU A 220 -10.41 15.41 -12.74
C GLU A 220 -10.78 16.41 -11.65
N LYS A 221 -11.05 15.92 -10.42
CA LYS A 221 -11.27 16.80 -9.26
C LYS A 221 -10.09 17.72 -8.99
N GLN A 222 -8.87 17.20 -9.13
CA GLN A 222 -7.67 18.01 -8.93
C GLN A 222 -7.53 19.10 -9.99
N ILE A 223 -7.78 18.79 -11.26
CA ILE A 223 -7.71 19.77 -12.36
C ILE A 223 -8.73 20.90 -12.14
N ALA A 224 -9.91 20.57 -11.60
CA ALA A 224 -10.95 21.53 -11.29
C ALA A 224 -10.70 22.34 -9.99
N TYR A 225 -9.71 21.95 -9.18
CA TYR A 225 -9.46 22.56 -7.87
C TYR A 225 -8.41 23.68 -7.96
N THR A 226 -8.75 24.85 -7.44
CA THR A 226 -7.81 25.96 -7.27
C THR A 226 -7.31 25.97 -5.83
N LEU A 227 -5.98 25.91 -5.64
CA LEU A 227 -5.36 26.00 -4.33
C LEU A 227 -5.75 27.30 -3.62
N THR A 228 -6.10 27.19 -2.35
CA THR A 228 -6.30 28.35 -1.48
C THR A 228 -4.98 28.78 -0.85
N SER A 229 -4.92 30.01 -0.33
CA SER A 229 -3.73 30.47 0.41
C SER A 229 -3.41 29.60 1.63
N LYS A 230 -4.41 28.95 2.22
CA LYS A 230 -4.19 27.98 3.30
C LYS A 230 -3.49 26.72 2.77
N ASP A 231 -3.93 26.21 1.63
CA ASP A 231 -3.33 25.00 1.05
C ASP A 231 -1.86 25.23 0.68
N GLU A 232 -1.55 26.39 0.12
CA GLU A 232 -0.18 26.80 -0.19
C GLU A 232 0.69 26.90 1.08
N ALA A 233 0.14 27.49 2.15
CA ALA A 233 0.83 27.58 3.44
C ALA A 233 1.06 26.19 4.06
N ASP A 234 0.06 25.31 4.04
CA ASP A 234 0.16 23.95 4.56
C ASP A 234 1.21 23.13 3.78
N LEU A 235 1.24 23.26 2.45
CA LEU A 235 2.28 22.65 1.60
C LEU A 235 3.68 23.20 1.92
N ALA A 236 3.82 24.51 2.09
CA ALA A 236 5.09 25.14 2.42
C ALA A 236 5.62 24.66 3.79
N THR A 237 4.75 24.50 4.78
CA THR A 237 5.09 23.94 6.09
C THR A 237 5.63 22.51 5.95
N MET A 238 4.93 21.62 5.24
CA MET A 238 5.38 20.25 5.03
C MET A 238 6.68 20.17 4.22
N GLN A 239 6.84 20.99 3.18
CA GLN A 239 8.05 21.04 2.36
C GLN A 239 9.26 21.50 3.18
N LYS A 240 9.08 22.50 4.04
CA LYS A 240 10.15 22.97 4.93
C LYS A 240 10.67 21.86 5.85
N GLU A 241 9.78 21.06 6.42
CA GLU A 241 10.18 19.92 7.24
C GLU A 241 10.87 18.83 6.40
N ALA A 242 10.36 18.55 5.18
CA ALA A 242 10.99 17.63 4.25
C ALA A 242 12.43 18.05 3.89
N ASP A 243 12.65 19.33 3.62
CA ASP A 243 13.97 19.89 3.31
C ASP A 243 14.91 19.81 4.53
N ALA A 244 14.40 20.14 5.72
CA ALA A 244 15.16 20.02 6.97
C ALA A 244 15.58 18.57 7.24
N TYR A 245 14.68 17.61 7.05
CA TYR A 245 14.97 16.19 7.19
C TYR A 245 16.00 15.71 6.15
N SER A 246 15.87 16.15 4.90
CA SER A 246 16.84 15.87 3.83
C SER A 246 18.24 16.33 4.19
N LYS A 247 18.33 17.56 4.70
CA LYS A 247 19.59 18.14 5.16
C LYS A 247 20.17 17.33 6.31
N TYR A 248 19.35 16.96 7.29
CA TYR A 248 19.78 16.12 8.41
C TYR A 248 20.38 14.79 7.94
N ILE A 249 19.70 14.08 7.03
CA ILE A 249 20.21 12.80 6.49
C ILE A 249 21.51 13.01 5.72
N LYS A 250 21.59 14.04 4.87
CA LYS A 250 22.81 14.38 4.13
C LYS A 250 23.97 14.66 5.08
N ASP A 251 23.76 15.47 6.10
CA ASP A 251 24.79 15.82 7.08
C ASP A 251 25.27 14.58 7.86
N LYS A 252 24.35 13.69 8.27
CA LYS A 252 24.69 12.42 8.93
C LYS A 252 25.48 11.47 8.02
N ASN A 253 25.06 11.33 6.76
CA ASN A 253 25.78 10.51 5.79
C ASN A 253 27.18 11.06 5.50
N ASN A 254 27.30 12.37 5.31
CA ASN A 254 28.59 13.03 5.09
C ASN A 254 29.52 12.84 6.31
N ALA A 255 29.00 12.99 7.53
CA ALA A 255 29.77 12.76 8.74
C ALA A 255 30.27 11.30 8.84
N TYR A 256 29.42 10.32 8.52
CA TYR A 256 29.82 8.92 8.47
C TYR A 256 30.90 8.67 7.41
N TRP A 257 30.71 9.13 6.17
CA TRP A 257 31.67 8.88 5.10
C TRP A 257 33.01 9.59 5.32
N ASN A 258 33.04 10.69 6.08
CA ASN A 258 34.28 11.36 6.49
C ASN A 258 34.95 10.74 7.73
N SER A 259 34.29 9.82 8.44
CA SER A 259 34.85 9.13 9.61
C SER A 259 35.90 8.08 9.24
N PRO A 260 36.79 7.66 10.17
CA PRO A 260 37.70 6.55 9.96
C PRO A 260 37.00 5.27 9.50
N GLU A 261 35.83 4.95 10.07
CA GLU A 261 35.02 3.78 9.75
C GLU A 261 34.46 3.85 8.31
N GLY A 262 33.92 5.01 7.93
CA GLY A 262 33.44 5.26 6.57
C GLY A 262 34.57 5.16 5.54
N GLN A 263 35.71 5.78 5.81
CA GLN A 263 36.89 5.72 4.94
C GLN A 263 37.46 4.30 4.82
N LYS A 264 37.44 3.49 5.90
CA LYS A 264 37.81 2.08 5.85
C LYS A 264 36.88 1.29 4.92
N THR A 265 35.58 1.56 4.99
CA THR A 265 34.58 0.93 4.11
C THR A 265 34.82 1.28 2.64
N LEU A 266 35.03 2.55 2.32
CA LEU A 266 35.32 3.02 0.95
C LEU A 266 36.60 2.41 0.38
N ARG A 267 37.65 2.28 1.19
CA ARG A 267 38.88 1.58 0.79
C ARG A 267 38.61 0.12 0.46
N GLY A 268 37.81 -0.56 1.27
CA GLY A 268 37.40 -1.95 1.02
C GLY A 268 36.68 -2.12 -0.32
N TRP A 269 35.74 -1.22 -0.64
CA TRP A 269 35.03 -1.23 -1.92
C TRP A 269 35.97 -0.99 -3.10
N LYS A 270 36.86 0.00 -3.00
CA LYS A 270 37.85 0.27 -4.05
C LYS A 270 38.73 -0.94 -4.35
N LEU A 271 39.22 -1.61 -3.30
CA LEU A 271 40.02 -2.84 -3.46
C LEU A 271 39.22 -3.97 -4.12
N ALA A 272 37.93 -4.11 -3.79
CA ALA A 272 37.06 -5.10 -4.41
C ALA A 272 36.83 -4.82 -5.91
N ASP A 273 36.69 -3.55 -6.30
CA ASP A 273 36.53 -3.17 -7.72
C ASP A 273 37.83 -3.33 -8.52
N GLU A 274 38.98 -2.98 -7.94
CA GLU A 274 40.31 -3.24 -8.51
C GLU A 274 40.55 -4.76 -8.71
N HIS A 275 40.09 -5.56 -7.77
CA HIS A 275 40.15 -7.01 -7.87
C HIS A 275 39.23 -7.55 -8.98
N LYS A 276 37.96 -7.14 -9.05
CA LYS A 276 37.04 -7.54 -10.13
C LYS A 276 37.56 -7.21 -11.51
N SER A 277 38.17 -6.03 -11.68
CA SER A 277 38.69 -5.57 -12.98
C SER A 277 39.98 -6.26 -13.41
N SER A 278 40.78 -6.78 -12.46
CA SER A 278 42.03 -7.49 -12.75
C SER A 278 41.90 -9.02 -12.68
N CYS A 279 40.77 -9.54 -12.20
CA CYS A 279 40.53 -10.97 -12.04
C CYS A 279 40.47 -11.68 -13.40
N ARG A 280 41.38 -12.64 -13.61
CA ARG A 280 41.44 -13.48 -14.83
C ARG A 280 40.54 -14.72 -14.76
N LEU A 281 39.88 -14.97 -13.62
CA LEU A 281 39.00 -16.11 -13.40
C LEU A 281 37.55 -15.72 -13.74
N THR A 282 36.90 -16.51 -14.60
CA THR A 282 35.45 -16.39 -14.86
C THR A 282 34.67 -16.98 -13.69
N ALA A 283 33.39 -16.58 -13.53
CA ALA A 283 32.50 -17.06 -12.46
C ALA A 283 32.44 -18.61 -12.31
N SER A 284 32.76 -19.36 -13.36
CA SER A 284 32.86 -20.83 -13.39
C SER A 284 34.14 -21.41 -12.77
N SER A 285 35.12 -20.59 -12.40
CA SER A 285 36.45 -21.01 -11.92
C SER A 285 36.85 -20.44 -10.55
N CYS A 286 36.02 -19.59 -9.94
CA CYS A 286 36.23 -19.08 -8.59
C CYS A 286 35.61 -20.02 -7.55
N THR A 287 36.45 -20.62 -6.71
CA THR A 287 36.03 -21.46 -5.56
C THR A 287 36.12 -20.73 -4.22
N ASN A 288 36.50 -19.46 -4.21
CA ASN A 288 36.67 -18.67 -2.99
C ASN A 288 35.38 -17.89 -2.67
N ILE A 289 34.88 -18.05 -1.45
CA ILE A 289 33.65 -17.40 -0.96
C ILE A 289 33.77 -15.89 -0.78
N PHE A 290 34.99 -15.34 -0.85
CA PHE A 290 35.29 -13.90 -0.77
C PHE A 290 35.63 -13.28 -2.12
N HIS A 291 35.31 -13.99 -3.22
CA HIS A 291 35.50 -13.56 -4.59
C HIS A 291 34.17 -13.36 -5.28
#